data_AF-A0A8J4XYP8-F1
#
_entry.id   AF-A0A8J4XYP8-F1
#
_cell.length_a   1.000
_cell.length_b   1.000
_cell.length_c   1.000
_cell.angle_alpha   90.00
_cell.angle_beta   90.00
_cell.angle_gamma   90.00
#
_symmetry.space_group_name_H-M   'P 1'
#
loop_
_entity.id
_entity.type
_entity.pdbx_description
1 polymer ?
#
loop_
_entity_poly.entity_id
_entity_poly.type
_entity_poly.pdbx_seq_one_letter_code
_entity_poly.pdbx_strand_id
1 'polypeptide(L)'
;MMSGTLFSPWAMGGAYMDVARHTARLFNCPDHQDGAGIPASDTLLHCLQSVDVKNLTLSLMDHVSIFFNPVLMGPRVDGDYLPAEPEVLMAEGRHKITDIISGVTADEGGLLALPLYNSEELRFDLVNNFTEKGPASLDICEGDADPVQLSQEIFDFYLGGVTVEKEDADKICQLYGDRHFNLGHDLVSALYARNAAHKRTFMYSLDHRGQRSLRQFYDADVGQNWVSHVDDLFYFFTGGTSVFSPLERHEDLRLRDILTKLWVNFATSGNPTPDNSLGFTWQPAAAANLQHLSLTLKPSMKNDTRKEVRAFWETLPTRQNFLLHPDKVVPFAREDHGGSRNPEGPAVIKRLRKYRLLDEL
;
A
#
# COMPACT_ATOMS: atom_id res chain seq x y z
N MET A 1 -8.79 -0.56 10.38
CA MET A 1 -7.92 -0.43 9.20
C MET A 1 -8.51 -1.35 8.15
N MET A 2 -9.04 -0.78 7.08
CA MET A 2 -9.70 -1.52 5.99
C MET A 2 -8.88 -1.23 4.73
N SER A 3 -8.21 -2.25 4.19
CA SER A 3 -7.42 -2.19 2.95
C SER A 3 -6.39 -1.06 2.91
N GLY A 4 -5.71 -0.80 4.01
CA GLY A 4 -4.66 0.21 4.10
C GLY A 4 -4.00 0.24 5.48
N THR A 5 -2.66 0.32 5.47
CA THR A 5 -1.87 0.48 6.69
C THR A 5 -0.72 1.46 6.48
N LEU A 6 -0.07 1.87 7.57
CA LEU A 6 1.16 2.66 7.51
C LEU A 6 2.35 1.92 6.86
N PHE A 7 2.27 0.59 6.66
CA PHE A 7 3.30 -0.20 5.98
C PHE A 7 2.99 -0.48 4.50
N SER A 8 1.83 -0.03 4.01
CA SER A 8 1.58 0.02 2.59
C SER A 8 2.56 1.01 1.94
N PRO A 9 3.18 0.70 0.79
CA PRO A 9 4.25 1.53 0.23
C PRO A 9 3.77 2.94 -0.17
N TRP A 10 2.49 3.05 -0.53
CA TRP A 10 1.81 4.30 -0.86
C TRP A 10 1.39 5.14 0.35
N ALA A 11 1.56 4.65 1.59
CA ALA A 11 1.10 5.35 2.79
C ALA A 11 1.97 6.55 3.17
N MET A 12 3.21 6.58 2.71
CA MET A 12 4.17 7.64 2.93
C MET A 12 4.57 8.29 1.61
N GLY A 13 4.57 9.61 1.57
CA GLY A 13 5.08 10.38 0.44
C GLY A 13 6.61 10.37 0.39
N GLY A 14 7.18 11.18 -0.50
CA GLY A 14 8.61 11.35 -0.56
C GLY A 14 9.08 12.36 -1.58
N ALA A 15 10.39 12.56 -1.66
CA ALA A 15 11.02 13.54 -2.57
C ALA A 15 10.42 14.95 -2.50
N TYR A 16 9.87 15.36 -1.36
CA TYR A 16 8.99 16.54 -1.23
C TYR A 16 9.58 17.83 -1.80
N MET A 17 10.88 18.07 -1.59
CA MET A 17 11.55 19.26 -2.10
C MET A 17 11.69 19.21 -3.62
N ASP A 18 11.97 18.03 -4.17
CA ASP A 18 12.16 17.84 -5.60
C ASP A 18 10.79 17.93 -6.30
N VAL A 19 9.74 17.34 -5.71
CA VAL A 19 8.33 17.53 -6.12
C VAL A 19 7.95 19.01 -6.11
N ALA A 20 8.21 19.73 -5.01
CA ALA A 20 7.88 21.15 -4.92
C ALA A 20 8.59 21.99 -5.99
N ARG A 21 9.86 21.69 -6.29
CA ARG A 21 10.64 22.36 -7.33
C ARG A 21 10.14 22.03 -8.74
N HIS A 22 9.82 20.77 -9.01
CA HIS A 22 9.28 20.40 -10.31
C HIS A 22 7.92 21.07 -10.54
N THR A 23 7.00 21.01 -9.57
CA THR A 23 5.74 21.75 -9.62
C THR A 23 5.96 23.26 -9.79
N ALA A 24 6.97 23.84 -9.14
CA ALA A 24 7.33 25.25 -9.33
C ALA A 24 7.62 25.59 -10.80
N ARG A 25 8.43 24.75 -11.46
CA ARG A 25 8.82 24.93 -12.87
C ARG A 25 7.59 24.90 -13.78
N LEU A 26 6.63 24.00 -13.54
CA LEU A 26 5.37 23.92 -14.29
C LEU A 26 4.58 25.23 -14.28
N PHE A 27 4.71 26.02 -13.20
CA PHE A 27 4.01 27.30 -13.02
C PHE A 27 4.91 28.53 -13.11
N ASN A 28 6.15 28.37 -13.60
CA ASN A 28 7.15 29.44 -13.69
C ASN A 28 7.43 30.13 -12.34
N CYS A 29 7.32 29.39 -11.25
CA CYS A 29 7.67 29.88 -9.93
C CYS A 29 9.19 29.87 -9.73
N PRO A 30 9.78 30.97 -9.23
CA PRO A 30 11.22 31.03 -8.98
C PRO A 30 11.60 30.10 -7.82
N ASP A 31 12.74 29.42 -7.98
CA ASP A 31 13.33 28.50 -6.99
C ASP A 31 14.64 29.05 -6.38
N HIS A 32 14.93 30.33 -6.61
CA HIS A 32 16.08 31.07 -6.12
C HIS A 32 15.66 32.23 -5.21
N GLN A 33 16.62 32.73 -4.42
CA GLN A 33 16.41 33.88 -3.55
C GLN A 33 16.04 35.10 -4.40
N ASP A 34 14.99 35.83 -4.01
CA ASP A 34 14.62 37.05 -4.72
C ASP A 34 15.58 38.21 -4.41
N GLY A 35 15.52 39.26 -5.24
CA GLY A 35 16.31 40.48 -5.06
C GLY A 35 15.92 41.31 -3.81
N ALA A 36 14.90 40.88 -3.05
CA ALA A 36 14.44 41.50 -1.81
C ALA A 36 14.99 40.79 -0.55
N GLY A 37 15.79 39.73 -0.72
CA GLY A 37 16.43 39.02 0.37
C GLY A 37 15.58 37.94 1.03
N ILE A 38 14.40 37.61 0.47
CA ILE A 38 13.53 36.54 0.97
C ILE A 38 14.14 35.17 0.66
N PRO A 39 14.24 34.23 1.62
CA PRO A 39 14.77 32.89 1.37
C PRO A 39 14.06 32.20 0.19
N ALA A 40 14.80 31.47 -0.64
CA ALA A 40 14.27 30.80 -1.83
C ALA A 40 13.05 29.90 -1.55
N SER A 41 12.97 29.29 -0.35
CA SER A 41 11.81 28.50 0.08
C SER A 41 10.54 29.32 0.24
N ASP A 42 10.67 30.56 0.72
CA ASP A 42 9.53 31.43 1.02
C ASP A 42 9.02 32.10 -0.26
N THR A 43 9.93 32.50 -1.17
CA THR A 43 9.58 32.97 -2.51
C THR A 43 8.85 31.88 -3.30
N LEU A 44 9.37 30.65 -3.27
CA LEU A 44 8.74 29.48 -3.89
C LEU A 44 7.34 29.24 -3.32
N LEU A 45 7.20 29.24 -1.99
CA LEU A 45 5.92 29.02 -1.31
C LEU A 45 4.89 30.07 -1.70
N HIS A 46 5.25 31.35 -1.66
CA HIS A 46 4.34 32.44 -2.02
C HIS A 46 3.87 32.35 -3.47
N CYS A 47 4.76 31.98 -4.39
CA CYS A 47 4.37 31.79 -5.78
C CYS A 47 3.39 30.62 -5.93
N LEU A 48 3.70 29.45 -5.36
CA LEU A 48 2.81 28.29 -5.42
C LEU A 48 1.44 28.56 -4.77
N GLN A 49 1.39 29.37 -3.71
CA GLN A 49 0.14 29.82 -3.09
C GLN A 49 -0.71 30.74 -3.98
N SER A 50 -0.11 31.37 -4.99
CA SER A 50 -0.82 32.21 -5.96
C SER A 50 -1.35 31.43 -7.18
N VAL A 51 -0.92 30.17 -7.35
CA VAL A 51 -1.39 29.29 -8.43
C VAL A 51 -2.82 28.87 -8.14
N ASP A 52 -3.66 28.84 -9.19
CA ASP A 52 -5.02 28.33 -9.07
C ASP A 52 -5.02 26.88 -8.57
N VAL A 53 -5.86 26.59 -7.58
CA VAL A 53 -5.90 25.29 -6.91
C VAL A 53 -6.24 24.14 -7.86
N LYS A 54 -7.04 24.37 -8.92
CA LYS A 54 -7.37 23.32 -9.88
C LYS A 54 -6.15 22.96 -10.71
N ASN A 55 -5.40 23.96 -11.17
CA ASN A 55 -4.17 23.74 -11.90
C ASN A 55 -3.13 23.02 -11.04
N LEU A 56 -2.97 23.45 -9.79
CA LEU A 56 -2.07 22.79 -8.84
C LEU A 56 -2.49 21.33 -8.60
N THR A 57 -3.79 21.06 -8.49
CA THR A 57 -4.32 19.70 -8.31
C THR A 57 -4.08 18.82 -9.55
N LEU A 58 -4.24 19.37 -10.75
CA LEU A 58 -3.99 18.61 -11.98
C LEU A 58 -2.50 18.28 -12.15
N SER A 59 -1.59 19.14 -11.66
CA SER A 59 -0.15 18.89 -11.71
C SER A 59 0.32 17.67 -10.91
N LEU A 60 -0.53 17.08 -10.06
CA LEU A 60 -0.21 15.81 -9.41
C LEU A 60 0.06 14.69 -10.44
N MET A 61 -0.58 14.76 -11.61
CA MET A 61 -0.40 13.74 -12.64
C MET A 61 0.98 13.77 -13.30
N ASP A 62 1.69 14.90 -13.23
CA ASP A 62 3.08 15.01 -13.72
C ASP A 62 4.09 14.26 -12.83
N HIS A 63 3.65 13.76 -11.68
CA HIS A 63 4.50 13.04 -10.72
C HIS A 63 4.28 11.53 -10.69
N VAL A 64 3.32 11.01 -11.48
CA VAL A 64 3.03 9.57 -11.55
C VAL A 64 3.70 8.95 -12.78
N SER A 65 4.20 7.73 -12.64
CA SER A 65 4.84 6.97 -13.71
C SER A 65 3.92 5.85 -14.24
N ILE A 66 3.21 5.14 -13.35
CA ILE A 66 2.26 4.08 -13.72
C ILE A 66 1.13 4.00 -12.70
N PHE A 67 -0.11 3.79 -13.17
CA PHE A 67 -1.32 3.85 -12.34
C PHE A 67 -1.49 5.20 -11.61
N PHE A 68 -1.18 5.23 -10.31
CA PHE A 68 -1.10 6.39 -9.44
C PHE A 68 0.23 6.41 -8.66
N ASN A 69 1.19 5.57 -9.06
CA ASN A 69 2.47 5.38 -8.41
C ASN A 69 3.59 6.12 -9.16
N PRO A 70 4.64 6.57 -8.45
CA PRO A 70 4.75 6.55 -6.98
C PRO A 70 3.86 7.61 -6.32
N VAL A 71 3.38 7.32 -5.10
CA VAL A 71 2.69 8.34 -4.30
C VAL A 71 3.75 9.24 -3.65
N LEU A 72 4.02 10.40 -4.27
CA LEU A 72 5.03 11.34 -3.78
C LEU A 72 4.45 12.39 -2.82
N MET A 73 3.23 12.86 -3.08
CA MET A 73 2.53 13.82 -2.23
C MET A 73 1.70 13.07 -1.18
N GLY A 74 2.34 12.69 -0.08
CA GLY A 74 1.71 11.99 1.04
C GLY A 74 2.29 12.40 2.39
N PRO A 75 1.86 11.73 3.49
CA PRO A 75 2.45 11.93 4.82
C PRO A 75 3.97 11.84 4.82
N ARG A 76 4.64 12.58 5.71
CA ARG A 76 6.10 12.65 5.82
C ARG A 76 6.57 12.59 7.26
N VAL A 77 7.78 12.07 7.48
CA VAL A 77 8.48 12.26 8.75
C VAL A 77 8.94 13.71 8.83
N ASP A 78 8.21 14.51 9.61
CA ASP A 78 8.47 15.92 9.84
C ASP A 78 9.24 16.18 11.13
N GLY A 79 9.27 15.19 12.05
CA GLY A 79 9.88 15.33 13.36
C GLY A 79 8.93 15.91 14.43
N ASP A 80 7.67 16.18 14.08
CA ASP A 80 6.66 16.73 14.97
C ASP A 80 5.38 15.88 14.96
N TYR A 81 4.55 16.00 13.91
CA TYR A 81 3.33 15.19 13.79
C TYR A 81 3.67 13.69 13.62
N LEU A 82 4.61 13.39 12.71
CA LEU A 82 5.20 12.07 12.56
C LEU A 82 6.70 12.16 12.94
N PRO A 83 7.04 11.84 14.21
CA PRO A 83 8.36 12.16 14.76
C PRO A 83 9.49 11.26 14.25
N ALA A 84 9.16 10.08 13.73
CA ALA A 84 10.11 9.11 13.19
C ALA A 84 9.42 8.18 12.19
N GLU A 85 10.19 7.30 11.58
CA GLU A 85 9.68 6.33 10.61
C GLU A 85 8.62 5.40 11.23
N PRO A 86 7.51 5.10 10.52
CA PRO A 86 6.46 4.23 11.03
C PRO A 86 6.99 2.86 11.46
N GLU A 87 7.98 2.31 10.75
CA GLU A 87 8.65 1.06 11.10
C GLU A 87 9.29 1.13 12.49
N VAL A 88 10.04 2.20 12.77
CA VAL A 88 10.70 2.41 14.06
C VAL A 88 9.66 2.61 15.16
N LEU A 89 8.66 3.47 14.93
CA LEU A 89 7.62 3.75 15.92
C LEU A 89 6.83 2.48 16.28
N MET A 90 6.47 1.66 15.29
CA MET A 90 5.78 0.39 15.53
C MET A 90 6.70 -0.65 16.18
N ALA A 91 7.97 -0.75 15.78
CA ALA A 91 8.91 -1.67 16.39
C ALA A 91 9.12 -1.37 17.88
N GLU A 92 9.18 -0.08 18.25
CA GLU A 92 9.32 0.41 19.62
C GLU A 92 8.01 0.42 20.43
N GLY A 93 6.87 0.06 19.81
CA GLY A 93 5.56 0.10 20.47
C GLY A 93 5.04 1.53 20.74
N ARG A 94 5.58 2.54 20.05
CA ARG A 94 5.19 3.95 20.15
C ARG A 94 3.94 4.25 19.33
N HIS A 95 2.87 3.55 19.65
CA HIS A 95 1.55 3.76 19.07
C HIS A 95 0.48 3.68 20.16
N LYS A 96 -0.72 4.18 19.88
CA LYS A 96 -1.85 4.05 20.80
C LYS A 96 -2.15 2.56 21.02
N ILE A 97 -2.34 2.17 22.28
CA ILE A 97 -2.69 0.80 22.71
C ILE A 97 -4.22 0.68 22.84
N THR A 98 -4.87 0.02 21.89
CA THR A 98 -6.33 -0.14 21.78
C THR A 98 -6.68 -1.47 21.11
N ASP A 99 -7.94 -1.92 21.19
CA ASP A 99 -8.39 -3.00 20.30
C ASP A 99 -8.42 -2.48 18.86
N ILE A 100 -8.10 -3.34 17.88
CA ILE A 100 -8.13 -2.98 16.45
C ILE A 100 -8.85 -4.03 15.61
N ILE A 101 -9.52 -3.57 14.54
CA ILE A 101 -9.88 -4.40 13.38
C ILE A 101 -8.93 -4.02 12.23
N SER A 102 -8.38 -5.03 11.57
CA SER A 102 -7.48 -4.92 10.42
C SER A 102 -7.94 -5.91 9.36
N GLY A 103 -8.07 -5.52 8.10
CA GLY A 103 -8.43 -6.50 7.09
C GLY A 103 -8.34 -5.99 5.67
N VAL A 104 -8.48 -6.94 4.77
CA VAL A 104 -8.32 -6.78 3.32
C VAL A 104 -9.50 -7.41 2.59
N THR A 105 -9.63 -7.15 1.30
CA THR A 105 -10.44 -7.95 0.39
C THR A 105 -9.64 -9.14 -0.13
N ALA A 106 -10.30 -10.18 -0.65
CA ALA A 106 -9.60 -11.38 -1.12
C ALA A 106 -8.62 -11.10 -2.28
N ASP A 107 -8.98 -10.14 -3.15
CA ASP A 107 -8.27 -9.84 -4.40
C ASP A 107 -7.90 -8.35 -4.49
N GLU A 108 -7.31 -7.80 -3.41
CA GLU A 108 -6.89 -6.38 -3.29
C GLU A 108 -6.18 -5.84 -4.53
N GLY A 109 -5.26 -6.62 -5.09
CA GLY A 109 -4.46 -6.22 -6.24
C GLY A 109 -5.26 -6.00 -7.51
N GLY A 110 -6.55 -6.36 -7.55
CA GLY A 110 -7.46 -6.01 -8.62
C GLY A 110 -7.49 -4.50 -8.91
N LEU A 111 -7.20 -3.65 -7.92
CA LEU A 111 -7.05 -2.19 -8.12
C LEU A 111 -5.99 -1.83 -9.16
N LEU A 112 -4.85 -2.53 -9.14
CA LEU A 112 -3.71 -2.27 -10.03
C LEU A 112 -3.71 -3.22 -11.23
N ALA A 113 -4.21 -4.45 -11.06
CA ALA A 113 -4.26 -5.45 -12.11
C ALA A 113 -5.31 -5.11 -13.20
N LEU A 114 -6.54 -4.73 -12.82
CA LEU A 114 -7.61 -4.45 -13.81
C LEU A 114 -7.23 -3.36 -14.84
N PRO A 115 -6.59 -2.23 -14.46
CA PRO A 115 -6.09 -1.26 -15.44
C PRO A 115 -5.15 -1.85 -16.50
N LEU A 116 -4.26 -2.79 -16.16
CA LEU A 116 -3.36 -3.44 -17.12
C LEU A 116 -4.10 -4.26 -18.18
N TYR A 117 -5.24 -4.85 -17.81
CA TYR A 117 -6.04 -5.64 -18.72
C TYR A 117 -7.07 -4.79 -19.49
N ASN A 118 -7.40 -3.61 -18.98
CA ASN A 118 -8.24 -2.63 -19.65
C ASN A 118 -7.46 -1.76 -20.66
N SER A 119 -6.15 -1.59 -20.50
CA SER A 119 -5.30 -0.76 -21.37
C SER A 119 -4.10 -1.53 -21.90
N GLU A 120 -4.10 -1.79 -23.21
CA GLU A 120 -2.95 -2.43 -23.88
C GLU A 120 -1.70 -1.57 -23.81
N GLU A 121 -1.84 -0.25 -23.89
CA GLU A 121 -0.74 0.71 -23.78
C GLU A 121 -0.05 0.61 -22.41
N LEU A 122 -0.84 0.62 -21.33
CA LEU A 122 -0.31 0.52 -19.97
C LEU A 122 0.42 -0.80 -19.73
N ARG A 123 -0.15 -1.89 -20.25
CA ARG A 123 0.47 -3.22 -20.21
C ARG A 123 1.76 -3.27 -21.02
N PHE A 124 1.73 -2.74 -22.23
CA PHE A 124 2.90 -2.67 -23.11
C PHE A 124 4.03 -1.86 -22.47
N ASP A 125 3.71 -0.71 -21.88
CA ASP A 125 4.66 0.17 -21.21
C ASP A 125 5.31 -0.52 -19.99
N LEU A 126 4.51 -1.19 -19.14
CA LEU A 126 5.06 -1.97 -18.02
C LEU A 126 6.09 -3.02 -18.46
N VAL A 127 5.79 -3.76 -19.54
CA VAL A 127 6.66 -4.85 -20.02
C VAL A 127 7.90 -4.31 -20.74
N ASN A 128 7.73 -3.32 -21.61
CA ASN A 128 8.83 -2.85 -22.48
C ASN A 128 9.71 -1.79 -21.81
N ASN A 129 9.18 -1.05 -20.82
CA ASN A 129 9.92 -0.05 -20.05
C ASN A 129 10.08 -0.48 -18.58
N PHE A 130 10.28 -1.79 -18.34
CA PHE A 130 10.29 -2.37 -17.00
C PHE A 130 11.30 -1.74 -16.03
N THR A 131 12.45 -1.27 -16.52
CA THR A 131 13.46 -0.56 -15.69
C THR A 131 12.87 0.64 -14.96
N GLU A 132 11.92 1.34 -15.55
CA GLU A 132 11.21 2.46 -14.90
C GLU A 132 9.90 1.98 -14.27
N LYS A 133 9.10 1.24 -15.05
CA LYS A 133 7.71 0.92 -14.69
C LYS A 133 7.58 -0.20 -13.67
N GLY A 134 8.53 -1.15 -13.62
CA GLY A 134 8.56 -2.24 -12.66
C GLY A 134 8.77 -1.75 -11.22
N PRO A 135 9.78 -0.92 -10.93
CA PRO A 135 9.93 -0.30 -9.61
C PRO A 135 8.77 0.60 -9.25
N ALA A 136 8.30 1.44 -10.19
CA ALA A 136 7.17 2.32 -9.94
C ALA A 136 5.87 1.55 -9.63
N SER A 137 5.58 0.46 -10.36
CA SER A 137 4.36 -0.33 -10.15
C SER A 137 4.31 -1.02 -8.78
N LEU A 138 5.47 -1.29 -8.18
CA LEU A 138 5.62 -1.84 -6.83
C LEU A 138 5.88 -0.78 -5.75
N ASP A 139 5.95 0.51 -6.13
CA ASP A 139 6.38 1.64 -5.28
C ASP A 139 7.65 1.27 -4.50
N ILE A 140 8.63 0.74 -5.26
CA ILE A 140 10.01 0.51 -4.84
C ILE A 140 10.79 1.78 -5.15
N CYS A 141 11.56 2.25 -4.18
CA CYS A 141 12.02 3.62 -4.13
C CYS A 141 13.44 3.76 -3.58
N GLU A 142 13.93 5.00 -3.52
CA GLU A 142 15.24 5.29 -2.92
C GLU A 142 15.26 4.87 -1.43
N GLY A 143 16.24 4.03 -1.10
CA GLY A 143 16.35 3.34 0.19
C GLY A 143 16.14 1.83 0.10
N ASP A 144 15.47 1.35 -0.94
CA ASP A 144 15.50 -0.05 -1.34
C ASP A 144 16.80 -0.33 -2.12
N ALA A 145 17.40 -1.51 -1.95
CA ALA A 145 18.60 -1.88 -2.69
C ALA A 145 18.24 -2.28 -4.12
N ASP A 146 18.98 -1.75 -5.10
CA ASP A 146 18.80 -2.00 -6.55
C ASP A 146 17.32 -2.15 -6.96
N PRO A 147 16.56 -1.04 -7.06
CA PRO A 147 15.13 -1.09 -7.34
C PRO A 147 14.74 -1.95 -8.55
N VAL A 148 15.56 -1.95 -9.60
CA VAL A 148 15.28 -2.70 -10.84
C VAL A 148 15.47 -4.20 -10.61
N GLN A 149 16.61 -4.60 -10.03
CA GLN A 149 16.86 -6.00 -9.70
C GLN A 149 15.83 -6.53 -8.68
N LEU A 150 15.47 -5.73 -7.69
CA LEU A 150 14.46 -6.07 -6.70
C LEU A 150 13.08 -6.28 -7.33
N SER A 151 12.65 -5.38 -8.22
CA SER A 151 11.41 -5.57 -8.98
C SER A 151 11.45 -6.83 -9.82
N GLN A 152 12.57 -7.13 -10.47
CA GLN A 152 12.73 -8.34 -11.26
C GLN A 152 12.57 -9.59 -10.40
N GLU A 153 13.24 -9.67 -9.24
CA GLU A 153 13.13 -10.82 -8.31
C GLU A 153 11.69 -11.02 -7.82
N ILE A 154 10.97 -9.94 -7.53
CA ILE A 154 9.57 -10.00 -7.12
C ILE A 154 8.69 -10.52 -8.27
N PHE A 155 8.84 -9.98 -9.48
CA PHE A 155 8.10 -10.47 -10.65
C PHE A 155 8.42 -11.93 -10.94
N ASP A 156 9.68 -12.34 -10.85
CA ASP A 156 10.11 -13.72 -11.05
C ASP A 156 9.49 -14.67 -10.02
N PHE A 157 9.38 -14.27 -8.75
CA PHE A 157 8.75 -15.09 -7.71
C PHE A 157 7.28 -15.40 -8.00
N TYR A 158 6.50 -14.40 -8.47
CA TYR A 158 5.07 -14.59 -8.73
C TYR A 158 4.77 -15.15 -10.12
N LEU A 159 5.51 -14.70 -11.14
CA LEU A 159 5.18 -14.91 -12.55
C LEU A 159 6.18 -15.83 -13.26
N GLY A 160 7.41 -15.93 -12.76
CA GLY A 160 8.52 -16.60 -13.45
C GLY A 160 9.17 -15.75 -14.55
N GLY A 161 8.89 -14.44 -14.57
CA GLY A 161 9.39 -13.48 -15.55
C GLY A 161 8.52 -12.23 -15.60
N VAL A 162 8.91 -11.25 -16.42
CA VAL A 162 8.07 -10.08 -16.72
C VAL A 162 7.12 -10.41 -17.88
N THR A 163 6.06 -11.17 -17.58
CA THR A 163 4.95 -11.41 -18.51
C THR A 163 3.65 -10.92 -17.90
N VAL A 164 2.79 -10.34 -18.74
CA VAL A 164 1.51 -9.76 -18.35
C VAL A 164 0.43 -10.27 -19.30
N GLU A 165 0.32 -11.58 -19.45
CA GLU A 165 -0.71 -12.17 -20.30
C GLU A 165 -2.02 -12.36 -19.51
N LYS A 166 -3.12 -12.71 -20.19
CA LYS A 166 -4.42 -12.92 -19.52
C LYS A 166 -4.36 -14.06 -18.51
N GLU A 167 -3.58 -15.09 -18.83
CA GLU A 167 -3.35 -16.26 -17.98
C GLU A 167 -2.58 -15.92 -16.71
N ASP A 168 -1.88 -14.78 -16.69
CA ASP A 168 -1.13 -14.28 -15.55
C ASP A 168 -1.96 -13.39 -14.61
N ALA A 169 -3.22 -13.09 -14.95
CA ALA A 169 -4.03 -12.09 -14.24
C ALA A 169 -4.18 -12.35 -12.74
N ASP A 170 -4.44 -13.59 -12.34
CA ASP A 170 -4.58 -13.95 -10.93
C ASP A 170 -3.26 -13.78 -10.16
N LYS A 171 -2.12 -14.11 -10.79
CA LYS A 171 -0.79 -13.93 -10.19
C LYS A 171 -0.41 -12.47 -10.06
N ILE A 172 -0.76 -11.64 -11.05
CA ILE A 172 -0.55 -10.20 -11.00
C ILE A 172 -1.43 -9.55 -9.93
N CYS A 173 -2.69 -9.97 -9.84
CA CYS A 173 -3.58 -9.58 -8.76
C CYS A 173 -2.99 -9.96 -7.39
N GLN A 174 -2.45 -11.17 -7.26
CA GLN A 174 -1.80 -11.62 -6.03
C GLN A 174 -0.54 -10.79 -5.70
N LEU A 175 0.36 -10.57 -6.66
CA LEU A 175 1.59 -9.77 -6.51
C LEU A 175 1.27 -8.35 -6.02
N TYR A 176 0.34 -7.65 -6.69
CA TYR A 176 0.00 -6.29 -6.29
C TYR A 176 -0.76 -6.26 -4.97
N GLY A 177 -1.65 -7.23 -4.72
CA GLY A 177 -2.38 -7.35 -3.46
C GLY A 177 -1.45 -7.56 -2.28
N ASP A 178 -0.47 -8.46 -2.43
CA ASP A 178 0.52 -8.75 -1.41
C ASP A 178 1.40 -7.54 -1.11
N ARG A 179 1.98 -6.91 -2.15
CA ARG A 179 2.84 -5.74 -2.01
C ARG A 179 2.12 -4.53 -1.41
N HIS A 180 0.95 -4.18 -1.94
CA HIS A 180 0.32 -2.89 -1.64
C HIS A 180 -0.57 -2.95 -0.38
N PHE A 181 -1.04 -4.14 0.01
CA PHE A 181 -2.06 -4.29 1.04
C PHE A 181 -1.76 -5.44 2.02
N ASN A 182 -1.76 -6.70 1.58
CA ASN A 182 -1.85 -7.85 2.47
C ASN A 182 -0.69 -7.94 3.45
N LEU A 183 0.55 -7.79 2.98
CA LEU A 183 1.73 -7.97 3.83
C LEU A 183 1.91 -6.82 4.82
N GLY A 184 1.52 -5.60 4.44
CA GLY A 184 1.46 -4.46 5.36
C GLY A 184 0.45 -4.69 6.48
N HIS A 185 -0.74 -5.23 6.14
CA HIS A 185 -1.75 -5.64 7.11
C HIS A 185 -1.25 -6.73 8.05
N ASP A 186 -0.59 -7.75 7.53
CA ASP A 186 -0.04 -8.85 8.33
C ASP A 186 1.01 -8.33 9.32
N LEU A 187 1.95 -7.51 8.85
CA LEU A 187 3.04 -6.97 9.65
C LEU A 187 2.54 -6.01 10.73
N VAL A 188 1.66 -5.06 10.39
CA VAL A 188 1.05 -4.17 11.39
C VAL A 188 0.28 -4.99 12.43
N SER A 189 -0.51 -5.98 12.00
CA SER A 189 -1.32 -6.79 12.92
C SER A 189 -0.45 -7.63 13.86
N ALA A 190 0.64 -8.20 13.36
CA ALA A 190 1.60 -8.97 14.16
C ALA A 190 2.31 -8.07 15.20
N LEU A 191 2.82 -6.90 14.78
CA LEU A 191 3.45 -5.94 15.70
C LEU A 191 2.44 -5.43 16.74
N TYR A 192 1.21 -5.15 16.33
CA TYR A 192 0.17 -4.70 17.24
C TYR A 192 -0.17 -5.77 18.28
N ALA A 193 -0.38 -7.01 17.85
CA ALA A 193 -0.65 -8.13 18.75
C ALA A 193 0.52 -8.41 19.71
N ARG A 194 1.75 -8.13 19.31
CA ARG A 194 2.95 -8.21 20.16
C ARG A 194 3.03 -7.07 21.17
N ASN A 195 2.87 -5.83 20.73
CA ASN A 195 3.08 -4.63 21.55
C ASN A 195 1.90 -4.35 22.50
N ALA A 196 0.69 -4.79 22.13
CA ALA A 196 -0.54 -4.55 22.87
C ALA A 196 -1.11 -5.87 23.44
N ALA A 197 -0.32 -6.62 24.20
CA ALA A 197 -0.66 -7.97 24.68
C ALA A 197 -2.00 -8.07 25.48
N HIS A 198 -2.49 -6.97 26.04
CA HIS A 198 -3.79 -6.88 26.74
C HIS A 198 -4.94 -6.35 25.87
N LYS A 199 -4.70 -6.17 24.57
CA LYS A 199 -5.69 -5.74 23.57
C LYS A 199 -5.85 -6.82 22.51
N ARG A 200 -6.94 -6.70 21.76
CA ARG A 200 -7.38 -7.67 20.76
C ARG A 200 -7.17 -7.11 19.38
N THR A 201 -6.49 -7.88 18.54
CA THR A 201 -6.34 -7.62 17.11
C THR A 201 -7.27 -8.56 16.36
N PHE A 202 -8.30 -8.04 15.71
CA PHE A 202 -9.22 -8.82 14.89
C PHE A 202 -8.86 -8.66 13.42
N MET A 203 -8.58 -9.78 12.73
CA MET A 203 -8.28 -9.77 11.30
C MET A 203 -9.45 -10.28 10.47
N TYR A 204 -9.71 -9.69 9.30
CA TYR A 204 -10.69 -10.19 8.33
C TYR A 204 -10.13 -10.25 6.90
N SER A 205 -10.76 -11.10 6.09
CA SER A 205 -10.72 -11.06 4.63
C SER A 205 -12.16 -10.98 4.11
N LEU A 206 -12.47 -10.05 3.22
CA LEU A 206 -13.74 -10.07 2.48
C LEU A 206 -13.61 -11.05 1.32
N ASP A 207 -14.29 -12.19 1.41
CA ASP A 207 -14.18 -13.29 0.44
C ASP A 207 -15.49 -13.51 -0.34
N HIS A 208 -16.48 -12.63 -0.15
CA HIS A 208 -17.75 -12.69 -0.85
C HIS A 208 -17.76 -11.81 -2.08
N ARG A 209 -17.97 -12.41 -3.25
CA ARG A 209 -18.19 -11.67 -4.49
C ARG A 209 -19.57 -11.01 -4.48
N GLY A 210 -19.59 -9.71 -4.20
CA GLY A 210 -20.79 -8.87 -4.20
C GLY A 210 -21.38 -8.60 -5.59
N GLN A 211 -22.64 -8.16 -5.63
CA GLN A 211 -23.25 -7.65 -6.87
C GLN A 211 -22.60 -6.35 -7.36
N ARG A 212 -21.97 -5.58 -6.44
CA ARG A 212 -21.27 -4.31 -6.69
C ARG A 212 -19.79 -4.53 -6.52
N SER A 213 -19.00 -3.88 -7.36
CA SER A 213 -17.55 -4.01 -7.32
C SER A 213 -16.82 -2.97 -8.14
N LEU A 214 -15.57 -2.69 -7.75
CA LEU A 214 -14.59 -1.95 -8.54
C LEU A 214 -14.49 -2.44 -9.98
N ARG A 215 -14.58 -3.76 -10.22
CA ARG A 215 -14.49 -4.34 -11.58
C ARG A 215 -15.51 -3.74 -12.55
N GLN A 216 -16.65 -3.24 -12.08
CA GLN A 216 -17.68 -2.66 -12.96
C GLN A 216 -17.22 -1.42 -13.72
N PHE A 217 -16.11 -0.80 -13.29
CA PHE A 217 -15.51 0.36 -13.95
C PHE A 217 -14.46 -0.02 -14.99
N TYR A 218 -14.19 -1.31 -15.20
CA TYR A 218 -13.20 -1.80 -16.15
C TYR A 218 -13.86 -2.80 -17.11
N ASP A 219 -13.60 -2.62 -18.40
CA ASP A 219 -13.98 -3.55 -19.47
C ASP A 219 -12.85 -4.57 -19.71
N ALA A 220 -12.40 -5.20 -18.62
CA ALA A 220 -11.42 -6.26 -18.66
C ALA A 220 -12.10 -7.64 -18.74
N ASP A 221 -11.53 -8.55 -19.51
CA ASP A 221 -11.97 -9.94 -19.67
C ASP A 221 -11.35 -10.90 -18.66
N VAL A 222 -10.80 -10.37 -17.57
CA VAL A 222 -10.26 -11.11 -16.41
C VAL A 222 -10.93 -10.65 -15.11
N GLY A 223 -10.71 -11.39 -14.02
CA GLY A 223 -11.10 -10.97 -12.68
C GLY A 223 -12.61 -10.93 -12.41
N GLN A 224 -13.42 -11.72 -13.13
CA GLN A 224 -14.89 -11.71 -12.97
C GLN A 224 -15.34 -12.06 -11.54
N ASN A 225 -14.56 -12.90 -10.87
CA ASN A 225 -14.83 -13.39 -9.53
C ASN A 225 -13.99 -12.71 -8.44
N TRP A 226 -13.15 -11.73 -8.79
CA TRP A 226 -12.32 -11.04 -7.81
C TRP A 226 -13.16 -10.23 -6.83
N VAL A 227 -12.78 -10.25 -5.56
CA VAL A 227 -13.25 -9.34 -4.52
C VAL A 227 -12.19 -8.25 -4.37
N SER A 228 -12.27 -7.25 -5.24
CA SER A 228 -11.22 -6.24 -5.39
C SER A 228 -11.23 -5.20 -4.29
N HIS A 229 -10.14 -4.45 -4.18
CA HIS A 229 -10.07 -3.25 -3.33
C HIS A 229 -11.33 -2.39 -3.48
N VAL A 230 -11.77 -1.76 -2.38
CA VAL A 230 -13.02 -0.96 -2.26
C VAL A 230 -14.31 -1.80 -2.17
N ASP A 231 -14.31 -3.09 -2.52
CA ASP A 231 -15.55 -3.88 -2.57
C ASP A 231 -16.26 -3.99 -1.21
N ASP A 232 -15.54 -3.88 -0.09
CA ASP A 232 -16.14 -3.88 1.25
C ASP A 232 -16.95 -2.61 1.54
N LEU A 233 -16.61 -1.46 0.94
CA LEU A 233 -17.30 -0.19 1.15
C LEU A 233 -18.75 -0.22 0.66
N PHE A 234 -19.07 -1.03 -0.36
CA PHE A 234 -20.45 -1.20 -0.85
C PHE A 234 -21.40 -1.77 0.20
N TYR A 235 -20.87 -2.43 1.25
CA TYR A 235 -21.65 -2.96 2.36
C TYR A 235 -21.81 -1.97 3.53
N PHE A 236 -21.07 -0.87 3.55
CA PHE A 236 -21.16 0.13 4.62
C PHE A 236 -21.91 1.38 4.19
N PHE A 237 -21.77 1.77 2.93
CA PHE A 237 -22.19 3.09 2.47
C PHE A 237 -23.11 3.01 1.25
N THR A 238 -24.07 3.92 1.21
CA THR A 238 -24.93 4.18 0.05
C THR A 238 -24.98 5.68 -0.22
N GLY A 239 -25.06 6.07 -1.49
CA GLY A 239 -25.14 7.47 -1.93
C GLY A 239 -23.80 8.12 -2.29
N GLY A 240 -23.84 9.39 -2.72
CA GLY A 240 -22.67 10.11 -3.25
C GLY A 240 -22.60 10.08 -4.78
N THR A 241 -21.40 9.87 -5.35
CA THR A 241 -21.21 9.62 -6.79
C THR A 241 -21.96 8.36 -7.22
N SER A 242 -22.15 8.14 -8.52
CA SER A 242 -22.83 6.94 -9.07
C SER A 242 -22.20 5.60 -8.64
N VAL A 243 -21.01 5.63 -8.05
CA VAL A 243 -20.24 4.48 -7.57
C VAL A 243 -20.97 3.69 -6.48
N PHE A 244 -21.48 4.34 -5.42
CA PHE A 244 -22.10 3.67 -4.27
C PHE A 244 -23.62 3.53 -4.40
N SER A 245 -24.04 2.91 -5.51
CA SER A 245 -25.44 2.55 -5.72
C SER A 245 -25.90 1.49 -4.69
N PRO A 246 -27.18 1.51 -4.26
CA PRO A 246 -27.69 0.56 -3.27
C PRO A 246 -27.48 -0.92 -3.65
N LEU A 247 -27.32 -1.75 -2.62
CA LEU A 247 -27.37 -3.21 -2.74
C LEU A 247 -28.82 -3.69 -2.91
N GLU A 248 -29.04 -4.69 -3.76
CA GLU A 248 -30.38 -5.20 -4.10
C GLU A 248 -30.49 -6.71 -3.90
N ARG A 249 -29.42 -7.45 -4.21
CA ARG A 249 -29.34 -8.90 -4.04
C ARG A 249 -29.44 -9.27 -2.56
N HIS A 250 -30.38 -10.16 -2.24
CA HIS A 250 -30.68 -10.58 -0.88
C HIS A 250 -29.47 -11.07 -0.10
N GLU A 251 -28.58 -11.81 -0.77
CA GLU A 251 -27.32 -12.29 -0.19
C GLU A 251 -26.39 -11.15 0.23
N ASP A 252 -26.28 -10.09 -0.58
CA ASP A 252 -25.45 -8.93 -0.26
C ASP A 252 -26.05 -8.08 0.85
N LEU A 253 -27.38 -7.94 0.88
CA LEU A 253 -28.09 -7.29 1.98
C LEU A 253 -27.87 -8.03 3.31
N ARG A 254 -27.83 -9.36 3.28
CA ARG A 254 -27.51 -10.16 4.46
C ARG A 254 -26.07 -9.95 4.92
N LEU A 255 -25.10 -9.93 3.99
CA LEU A 255 -23.70 -9.68 4.35
C LEU A 255 -23.50 -8.25 4.88
N ARG A 256 -24.20 -7.26 4.30
CA ARG A 256 -24.27 -5.88 4.80
C ARG A 256 -24.71 -5.84 6.27
N ASP A 257 -25.76 -6.57 6.62
CA ASP A 257 -26.27 -6.61 8.00
C ASP A 257 -25.26 -7.27 8.96
N ILE A 258 -24.53 -8.31 8.51
CA ILE A 258 -23.45 -8.93 9.28
C ILE A 258 -22.30 -7.93 9.50
N LEU A 259 -21.79 -7.32 8.42
CA LEU A 259 -20.67 -6.37 8.46
C LEU A 259 -20.96 -5.16 9.36
N THR A 260 -22.10 -4.51 9.13
CA THR A 260 -22.51 -3.35 9.94
C THR A 260 -22.68 -3.72 11.42
N LYS A 261 -23.26 -4.89 11.72
CA LYS A 261 -23.38 -5.38 13.10
C LYS A 261 -22.02 -5.63 13.76
N LEU A 262 -21.07 -6.25 13.06
CA LEU A 262 -19.71 -6.49 13.55
C LEU A 262 -19.00 -5.17 13.90
N TRP A 263 -19.08 -4.16 13.02
CA TRP A 263 -18.45 -2.86 13.25
C TRP A 263 -19.13 -2.09 14.39
N VAL A 264 -20.47 -2.11 14.49
CA VAL A 264 -21.20 -1.46 15.59
C VAL A 264 -20.86 -2.13 16.93
N ASN A 265 -20.82 -3.46 16.97
CA ASN A 265 -20.46 -4.20 18.18
C ASN A 265 -19.03 -3.87 18.63
N PHE A 266 -18.08 -3.81 17.67
CA PHE A 266 -16.70 -3.43 17.94
C PHE A 266 -16.60 -1.99 18.45
N ALA A 267 -17.28 -1.03 17.81
CA ALA A 267 -17.30 0.36 18.26
C ALA A 267 -17.89 0.51 19.67
N THR A 268 -18.85 -0.33 20.04
CA THR A 268 -19.54 -0.28 21.33
C THR A 268 -18.74 -0.96 22.46
N SER A 269 -18.05 -2.06 22.18
CA SER A 269 -17.51 -2.97 23.21
C SER A 269 -16.05 -3.40 23.02
N GLY A 270 -15.42 -3.00 21.91
CA GLY A 270 -14.11 -3.51 21.48
C GLY A 270 -14.12 -4.98 21.02
N ASN A 271 -15.29 -5.64 21.00
CA ASN A 271 -15.46 -7.01 20.53
C ASN A 271 -16.49 -7.05 19.37
N PRO A 272 -16.13 -7.53 18.17
CA PRO A 272 -17.08 -7.64 17.06
C PRO A 272 -18.20 -8.66 17.30
N THR A 273 -17.93 -9.70 18.11
CA THR A 273 -18.89 -10.75 18.50
C THR A 273 -18.96 -10.85 20.03
N PRO A 274 -19.59 -9.85 20.72
CA PRO A 274 -19.67 -9.82 22.17
C PRO A 274 -20.65 -10.84 22.74
N ASP A 275 -21.56 -11.36 21.91
CA ASP A 275 -22.54 -12.38 22.23
C ASP A 275 -22.69 -13.37 21.05
N ASN A 276 -23.60 -14.33 21.19
CA ASN A 276 -23.84 -15.38 20.19
C ASN A 276 -24.86 -14.99 19.10
N SER A 277 -25.28 -13.71 19.01
CA SER A 277 -26.36 -13.28 18.09
C SER A 277 -26.04 -13.50 16.61
N LEU A 278 -24.76 -13.51 16.24
CA LEU A 278 -24.30 -13.73 14.86
C LEU A 278 -24.06 -15.23 14.54
N GLY A 279 -24.15 -16.12 15.53
CA GLY A 279 -23.97 -17.57 15.34
C GLY A 279 -22.53 -18.03 15.12
N PHE A 280 -21.54 -17.13 15.27
CA PHE A 280 -20.12 -17.44 15.24
C PHE A 280 -19.35 -16.50 16.18
N THR A 281 -18.10 -16.86 16.51
CA THR A 281 -17.20 -16.02 17.30
C THR A 281 -16.02 -15.61 16.44
N TRP A 282 -15.77 -14.30 16.34
CA TRP A 282 -14.57 -13.78 15.72
C TRP A 282 -13.45 -13.81 16.75
N GLN A 283 -12.48 -14.70 16.59
CA GLN A 283 -11.35 -14.81 17.50
C GLN A 283 -10.26 -13.79 17.16
N PRO A 284 -9.61 -13.17 18.15
CA PRO A 284 -8.48 -12.30 17.89
C PRO A 284 -7.29 -13.10 17.32
N ALA A 285 -6.53 -12.45 16.44
CA ALA A 285 -5.25 -12.92 15.96
C ALA A 285 -4.18 -12.75 17.05
N ALA A 286 -3.12 -13.56 16.94
CA ALA A 286 -1.92 -13.44 17.76
C ALA A 286 -0.71 -13.16 16.86
N ALA A 287 0.36 -12.61 17.42
CA ALA A 287 1.56 -12.27 16.64
C ALA A 287 2.14 -13.47 15.85
N ALA A 288 2.04 -14.69 16.39
CA ALA A 288 2.51 -15.92 15.74
C ALA A 288 1.44 -16.63 14.89
N ASN A 289 0.18 -16.19 14.95
CA ASN A 289 -0.94 -16.80 14.22
C ASN A 289 -1.94 -15.73 13.78
N LEU A 290 -1.80 -15.29 12.53
CA LEU A 290 -2.64 -14.29 11.88
C LEU A 290 -3.93 -14.89 11.32
N GLN A 291 -4.60 -15.70 12.14
CA GLN A 291 -5.94 -16.19 11.81
C GLN A 291 -6.90 -15.01 11.59
N HIS A 292 -7.82 -15.16 10.66
CA HIS A 292 -8.74 -14.09 10.27
C HIS A 292 -10.15 -14.63 10.06
N LEU A 293 -11.13 -13.75 10.14
CA LEU A 293 -12.50 -14.05 9.77
C LEU A 293 -12.65 -13.91 8.25
N SER A 294 -12.93 -15.01 7.57
CA SER A 294 -13.38 -15.02 6.18
C SER A 294 -14.84 -14.57 6.14
N LEU A 295 -15.08 -13.38 5.58
CA LEU A 295 -16.39 -12.79 5.47
C LEU A 295 -17.05 -13.25 4.17
N THR A 296 -17.86 -14.29 4.32
CA THR A 296 -18.79 -14.80 3.30
C THR A 296 -20.23 -14.72 3.81
N LEU A 297 -21.20 -15.26 3.07
CA LEU A 297 -22.57 -15.45 3.58
C LEU A 297 -22.65 -16.36 4.82
N LYS A 298 -21.59 -17.15 5.08
CA LYS A 298 -21.41 -17.95 6.29
C LYS A 298 -20.01 -17.66 6.84
N PRO A 299 -19.83 -16.57 7.60
CA PRO A 299 -18.51 -16.19 8.09
C PRO A 299 -17.86 -17.31 8.90
N SER A 300 -16.56 -17.49 8.72
CA SER A 300 -15.81 -18.55 9.41
C SER A 300 -14.36 -18.14 9.64
N MET A 301 -13.78 -18.60 10.76
CA MET A 301 -12.35 -18.38 11.01
C MET A 301 -11.51 -19.23 10.05
N LYS A 302 -10.48 -18.60 9.48
CA LYS A 302 -9.46 -19.23 8.63
C LYS A 302 -8.09 -19.09 9.27
N ASN A 303 -7.27 -20.09 9.03
CA ASN A 303 -5.86 -20.05 9.41
C ASN A 303 -5.10 -19.08 8.51
N ASP A 304 -3.94 -18.66 8.99
CA ASP A 304 -2.99 -17.84 8.24
C ASP A 304 -2.40 -18.61 7.04
N THR A 305 -2.65 -18.11 5.82
CA THR A 305 -2.26 -18.72 4.54
C THR A 305 -1.09 -18.03 3.87
N ARG A 306 -0.61 -16.88 4.37
CA ARG A 306 0.43 -16.06 3.71
C ARG A 306 1.84 -16.23 4.28
N LYS A 307 2.09 -17.33 5.01
CA LYS A 307 3.38 -17.57 5.69
C LYS A 307 4.56 -17.66 4.73
N GLU A 308 4.43 -18.42 3.65
CA GLU A 308 5.51 -18.63 2.68
C GLU A 308 5.83 -17.35 1.93
N VAL A 309 4.80 -16.64 1.47
CA VAL A 309 4.94 -15.33 0.83
C VAL A 309 5.61 -14.35 1.78
N ARG A 310 5.16 -14.22 3.03
CA ARG A 310 5.83 -13.33 4.00
C ARG A 310 7.29 -13.70 4.21
N ALA A 311 7.64 -14.99 4.28
CA ALA A 311 9.02 -15.41 4.45
C ALA A 311 9.90 -14.99 3.27
N PHE A 312 9.39 -15.07 2.04
CA PHE A 312 10.07 -14.53 0.85
C PHE A 312 10.24 -13.01 0.94
N TRP A 313 9.17 -12.27 1.23
CA TRP A 313 9.24 -10.81 1.30
C TRP A 313 10.15 -10.29 2.42
N GLU A 314 10.27 -11.00 3.54
CA GLU A 314 11.18 -10.66 4.64
C GLU A 314 12.67 -10.79 4.27
N THR A 315 13.02 -11.56 3.24
CA THR A 315 14.42 -11.68 2.78
C THR A 315 14.86 -10.57 1.84
N LEU A 316 13.89 -9.85 1.23
CA LEU A 316 14.18 -8.83 0.23
C LEU A 316 14.87 -7.61 0.86
N PRO A 317 15.85 -6.99 0.17
CA PRO A 317 16.58 -5.83 0.66
C PRO A 317 15.79 -4.52 0.52
N THR A 318 14.59 -4.49 1.09
CA THR A 318 13.75 -3.30 1.18
C THR A 318 14.17 -2.41 2.35
N ARG A 319 13.92 -1.11 2.24
CA ARG A 319 14.07 -0.14 3.33
C ARG A 319 13.33 -0.58 4.59
N GLN A 320 12.12 -1.11 4.42
CA GLN A 320 11.29 -1.60 5.53
C GLN A 320 11.97 -2.78 6.24
N ASN A 321 12.54 -3.73 5.50
CA ASN A 321 13.22 -4.88 6.09
C ASN A 321 14.56 -4.49 6.73
N PHE A 322 15.29 -3.51 6.21
CA PHE A 322 16.48 -2.99 6.90
C PHE A 322 16.15 -2.40 8.28
N LEU A 323 14.94 -1.87 8.48
CA LEU A 323 14.48 -1.32 9.75
C LEU A 323 13.87 -2.37 10.68
N LEU A 324 13.09 -3.33 10.14
CA LEU A 324 12.32 -4.28 10.94
C LEU A 324 12.95 -5.67 11.07
N HIS A 325 13.68 -6.11 10.05
CA HIS A 325 14.21 -7.47 9.90
C HIS A 325 15.64 -7.50 9.33
N PRO A 326 16.59 -6.68 9.82
CA PRO A 326 17.91 -6.56 9.20
C PRO A 326 18.67 -7.90 9.11
N ASP A 327 18.45 -8.80 10.06
CA ASP A 327 19.10 -10.12 10.11
C ASP A 327 18.58 -11.12 9.05
N LYS A 328 17.42 -10.83 8.43
CA LYS A 328 16.82 -11.69 7.40
C LYS A 328 17.16 -11.24 5.98
N VAL A 329 17.58 -9.99 5.81
CA VAL A 329 17.84 -9.40 4.50
C VAL A 329 19.01 -10.13 3.82
N VAL A 330 18.77 -10.56 2.59
CA VAL A 330 19.81 -11.11 1.70
C VAL A 330 20.21 -10.00 0.73
N PRO A 331 21.40 -9.38 0.87
CA PRO A 331 21.85 -8.36 -0.06
C PRO A 331 22.10 -8.96 -1.44
N PHE A 332 21.82 -8.20 -2.50
CA PHE A 332 22.28 -8.55 -3.84
C PHE A 332 23.80 -8.69 -3.85
N ALA A 333 24.31 -9.71 -4.55
CA ALA A 333 25.73 -9.85 -4.77
C ALA A 333 26.24 -8.60 -5.49
N ARG A 334 27.18 -7.87 -4.89
CA ARG A 334 27.87 -6.79 -5.60
C ARG A 334 28.63 -7.41 -6.76
N GLU A 335 28.32 -7.01 -7.99
CA GLU A 335 29.26 -7.22 -9.08
C GLU A 335 30.52 -6.42 -8.76
N ASP A 336 31.60 -7.13 -8.39
CA ASP A 336 32.92 -6.56 -8.17
C ASP A 336 33.45 -6.02 -9.51
N HIS A 337 33.12 -4.77 -9.83
CA HIS A 337 33.98 -3.98 -10.71
C HIS A 337 35.23 -3.60 -9.89
N GLY A 338 36.25 -4.45 -10.03
CA GLY A 338 37.45 -4.50 -9.20
C GLY A 338 37.98 -3.14 -8.73
N GLY A 339 38.02 -2.98 -7.41
CA GLY A 339 38.65 -1.85 -6.75
C GLY A 339 38.55 -2.00 -5.22
N SER A 340 39.62 -2.52 -4.60
CA SER A 340 39.67 -2.78 -3.16
C SER A 340 39.30 -1.54 -2.31
N ARG A 341 38.43 -1.73 -1.31
CA ARG A 341 38.53 -1.09 0.02
C ARG A 341 37.65 -1.80 1.05
N ASN A 342 38.20 -1.90 2.26
CA ASN A 342 37.77 -2.67 3.43
C ASN A 342 36.30 -2.52 3.86
N PRO A 343 35.77 -3.50 4.63
CA PRO A 343 34.42 -3.48 5.16
C PRO A 343 34.33 -2.56 6.39
N GLU A 344 33.70 -1.41 6.25
CA GLU A 344 33.12 -0.70 7.40
C GLU A 344 31.66 -1.14 7.55
N GLY A 345 31.28 -1.53 8.77
CA GLY A 345 29.92 -1.88 9.17
C GLY A 345 28.93 -0.72 9.00
N PRO A 346 27.64 -0.93 9.35
CA PRO A 346 26.52 -0.14 8.84
C PRO A 346 26.69 1.34 9.18
N ALA A 347 27.02 2.11 8.14
CA ALA A 347 27.03 3.56 8.21
C ALA A 347 25.64 4.06 8.62
N VAL A 348 25.62 4.95 9.60
CA VAL A 348 24.48 5.73 10.04
C VAL A 348 23.64 6.16 8.82
N ILE A 349 22.39 5.69 8.78
CA ILE A 349 21.40 6.03 7.76
C ILE A 349 21.21 7.55 7.77
N LYS A 350 21.98 8.26 6.94
CA LYS A 350 21.74 9.69 6.63
C LYS A 350 20.44 9.75 5.84
N ARG A 351 19.54 10.67 6.25
CA ARG A 351 18.25 11.02 5.61
C ARG A 351 18.21 10.62 4.13
N LEU A 352 17.62 9.46 3.85
CA LEU A 352 17.38 8.96 2.50
C LEU A 352 16.14 9.67 1.95
N ARG A 353 16.24 10.23 0.73
CA ARG A 353 15.06 10.74 0.02
C ARG A 353 14.38 9.55 -0.66
N LYS A 354 13.13 9.73 -1.10
CA LYS A 354 12.34 8.64 -1.73
C LYS A 354 12.57 8.58 -3.24
N TYR A 355 12.97 9.68 -3.89
CA TYR A 355 13.21 9.76 -5.34
C TYR A 355 14.08 10.97 -5.69
N ARG A 356 14.80 10.87 -6.81
CA ARG A 356 15.29 12.00 -7.61
C ARG A 356 14.36 12.09 -8.82
N LEU A 357 13.57 13.16 -8.94
CA LEU A 357 12.91 13.45 -10.21
C LEU A 357 14.01 13.59 -11.26
N LEU A 358 13.95 12.79 -12.33
CA LEU A 358 14.84 12.98 -13.46
C LEU A 358 14.50 14.37 -14.02
N ASP A 359 15.52 15.21 -14.19
CA ASP A 359 15.37 16.58 -14.72
C ASP A 359 14.90 16.60 -16.20
N GLU A 360 14.60 15.44 -16.78
CA GLU A 360 14.10 15.24 -18.14
C GLU A 360 12.74 14.51 -18.09
N LEU A 361 11.67 15.29 -17.90
CA LEU A 361 10.31 14.98 -18.36
C LEU A 361 9.87 16.12 -19.29
#